data_AF-A0A7W0RD10-F1
#
_entry.id   AF-A0A7W0RD10-F1
#
_cell.length_a   1.000
_cell.length_b   1.000
_cell.length_c   1.000
_cell.angle_alpha   90.00
_cell.angle_beta   90.00
_cell.angle_gamma   90.00
#
_symmetry.space_group_name_H-M   'P 1'
#
loop_
_entity.id
_entity.type
_entity.pdbx_description
1 polymer ?
#
loop_
_entity_poly.entity_id
_entity_poly.type
_entity_poly.pdbx_seq_one_letter_code
_entity_poly.pdbx_strand_id
1 'polypeptide(L)'
;MTTKKELRPTHDLIVCDICARSILKGERTETFLAPGGVRKVVCELCTARATHEGWIRESAHGDLPASRGPERERRSFLGRLRSRREPEPFEEAPASAYQLETEDGQEMEGGEVPRLEDEDGVSPAPRSRPQDPRHVRAIPTNAEVKIERSLGIFNDSEHTKTVAGIARTLGTPWVSALPNSIEPSHVDVIVAWELSWYRWRVDLGDSAHPIELVGQGEELSDLEVEQVGWNGVSAPDGTLALVVISEP
;
A
#
# COMPACT_ATOMS: atom_id res chain seq x y z
N MET A 1 24.97 -46.34 17.32
CA MET A 1 24.76 -45.41 16.19
C MET A 1 23.45 -44.69 16.45
N THR A 2 23.49 -43.38 16.69
CA THR A 2 22.30 -42.60 17.05
C THR A 2 21.89 -41.73 15.86
N THR A 3 20.79 -42.07 15.19
CA THR A 3 20.28 -41.31 14.07
C THR A 3 19.69 -39.97 14.55
N LYS A 4 20.40 -38.87 14.27
CA LYS A 4 19.94 -37.51 14.57
C LYS A 4 18.71 -37.21 13.70
N LYS A 5 17.52 -37.24 14.29
CA LYS A 5 16.25 -37.05 13.59
C LYS A 5 16.06 -35.57 13.24
N GLU A 6 16.40 -35.20 12.01
CA GLU A 6 16.17 -33.85 11.51
C GLU A 6 14.68 -33.52 11.49
N LEU A 7 14.31 -32.46 12.22
CA LEU A 7 13.01 -31.82 12.09
C LEU A 7 13.14 -30.73 11.03
N ARG A 8 12.74 -31.03 9.79
CA ARG A 8 12.64 -30.03 8.72
C ARG A 8 11.23 -29.42 8.75
N PRO A 9 11.06 -28.14 9.11
CA PRO A 9 9.74 -27.53 9.19
C PRO A 9 9.26 -27.15 7.79
N THR A 10 8.52 -28.04 7.13
CA THR A 10 7.83 -27.70 5.88
C THR A 10 6.66 -26.76 6.20
N HIS A 11 6.87 -25.47 5.98
CA HIS A 11 5.84 -24.44 6.02
C HIS A 11 5.76 -23.79 4.64
N ASP A 12 4.56 -23.69 4.08
CA ASP A 12 4.35 -22.99 2.83
C ASP A 12 4.61 -21.49 3.05
N LEU A 13 5.48 -20.89 2.22
CA LEU A 13 5.85 -19.48 2.30
C LEU A 13 4.75 -18.61 1.69
N ILE A 14 3.60 -18.54 2.38
CA ILE A 14 2.51 -17.64 2.04
C ILE A 14 2.95 -16.21 2.38
N VAL A 15 2.75 -15.28 1.46
CA VAL A 15 3.15 -13.87 1.57
C VAL A 15 1.92 -12.99 1.41
N CYS A 16 1.84 -11.90 2.19
CA CYS A 16 0.75 -10.93 2.07
C CYS A 16 0.94 -10.03 0.84
N ASP A 17 -0.05 -10.02 -0.06
CA ASP A 17 -0.03 -9.26 -1.32
C ASP A 17 -0.07 -7.73 -1.15
N ILE A 18 -0.21 -7.20 0.07
CA ILE A 18 -0.24 -5.75 0.36
C ILE A 18 1.07 -5.25 0.99
N CYS A 19 1.74 -6.07 1.81
CA CYS A 19 2.92 -5.64 2.58
C CYS A 19 4.15 -6.54 2.41
N ALA A 20 4.09 -7.54 1.52
CA ALA A 20 5.15 -8.50 1.23
C ALA A 20 5.69 -9.31 2.44
N ARG A 21 5.08 -9.21 3.62
CA ARG A 21 5.47 -10.00 4.79
C ARG A 21 5.07 -11.47 4.62
N SER A 22 5.95 -12.38 4.99
CA SER A 22 5.63 -13.80 5.19
C SER A 22 4.59 -13.96 6.32
N ILE A 23 3.57 -14.76 6.06
CA ILE A 23 2.44 -14.96 6.96
C ILE A 23 2.79 -16.09 7.92
N LEU A 24 2.73 -15.82 9.23
CA LEU A 24 3.14 -16.78 10.24
C LEU A 24 2.07 -17.85 10.49
N LYS A 25 2.52 -19.03 10.96
CA LYS A 25 1.64 -20.17 11.21
C LYS A 25 0.65 -19.86 12.36
N GLY A 26 -0.60 -19.58 12.00
CA GLY A 26 -1.67 -19.20 12.93
C GLY A 26 -2.07 -17.71 12.87
N GLU A 27 -1.36 -16.90 12.09
CA GLU A 27 -1.78 -15.55 11.70
C GLU A 27 -3.07 -15.62 10.86
N ARG A 28 -3.99 -14.67 11.04
CA ARG A 28 -5.25 -14.67 10.26
C ARG A 28 -5.05 -14.02 8.90
N THR A 29 -5.60 -14.68 7.89
CA THR A 29 -5.61 -14.22 6.50
C THR A 29 -7.03 -14.10 5.96
N GLU A 30 -7.21 -13.18 5.02
CA GLU A 30 -8.45 -13.04 4.25
C GLU A 30 -8.13 -13.01 2.76
N THR A 31 -8.99 -13.63 1.94
CA THR A 31 -8.90 -13.53 0.49
C THR A 31 -9.65 -12.29 0.01
N PHE A 32 -9.00 -11.51 -0.84
CA PHE A 32 -9.55 -10.35 -1.53
C PHE A 32 -9.52 -10.56 -3.04
N LEU A 33 -10.41 -9.89 -3.77
CA LEU A 33 -10.34 -9.69 -5.20
C LEU A 33 -9.81 -8.28 -5.47
N ALA A 34 -8.62 -8.20 -6.05
CA ALA A 34 -8.02 -6.96 -6.50
C ALA A 34 -8.66 -6.47 -7.82
N PRO A 35 -8.54 -5.17 -8.16
CA PRO A 35 -8.93 -4.65 -9.48
C PRO A 35 -8.36 -5.52 -10.62
N GLY A 36 -9.26 -6.01 -11.48
CA GLY A 36 -8.96 -7.04 -12.48
C GLY A 36 -9.40 -8.46 -12.11
N GLY A 37 -9.97 -8.68 -10.92
CA GLY A 37 -10.58 -9.96 -10.52
C GLY A 37 -9.59 -11.04 -10.07
N VAL A 38 -8.35 -10.66 -9.78
CA VAL A 38 -7.31 -11.59 -9.29
C VAL A 38 -7.48 -11.81 -7.79
N ARG A 39 -7.52 -13.09 -7.36
CA ARG A 39 -7.51 -13.45 -5.94
C ARG A 39 -6.15 -13.15 -5.31
N LYS A 40 -6.18 -12.54 -4.13
CA LYS A 40 -5.03 -12.03 -3.39
C LYS A 40 -5.19 -12.32 -1.90
N VAL A 41 -4.10 -12.67 -1.20
CA VAL A 41 -4.10 -13.04 0.21
C VAL A 41 -3.58 -11.87 1.04
N VAL A 42 -4.38 -11.44 2.01
CA VAL A 42 -4.09 -10.28 2.84
C VAL A 42 -4.07 -10.70 4.31
N CYS A 43 -3.01 -10.32 5.05
CA CYS A 43 -2.96 -10.54 6.49
C CYS A 43 -3.90 -9.58 7.24
N GLU A 44 -4.33 -9.97 8.45
CA GLU A 44 -5.26 -9.19 9.30
C GLU A 44 -4.93 -7.69 9.39
N LEU A 45 -3.65 -7.35 9.54
CA LEU A 45 -3.15 -5.97 9.65
C LEU A 45 -3.33 -5.12 8.39
N CYS A 46 -3.38 -5.75 7.22
CA CYS A 46 -3.47 -5.08 5.92
C CYS A 46 -4.88 -5.04 5.33
N THR A 47 -5.86 -5.65 6.00
CA THR A 47 -7.27 -5.71 5.54
C THR A 47 -7.89 -4.33 5.28
N ALA A 48 -7.55 -3.33 6.10
CA ALA A 48 -8.00 -1.94 5.91
C ALA A 48 -7.34 -1.26 4.70
N ARG A 49 -6.04 -1.51 4.46
CA ARG A 49 -5.31 -0.98 3.29
C ARG A 49 -5.86 -1.59 2.00
N ALA A 50 -6.09 -2.91 1.96
CA ALA A 50 -6.72 -3.57 0.82
C ALA A 50 -8.10 -2.98 0.47
N THR A 51 -8.96 -2.73 1.47
CA THR A 51 -10.25 -2.05 1.23
C THR A 51 -10.09 -0.61 0.73
N HIS A 52 -9.06 0.12 1.15
CA HIS A 52 -8.75 1.47 0.63
C HIS A 52 -8.25 1.44 -0.83
N GLU A 53 -7.50 0.41 -1.23
CA GLU A 53 -7.14 0.13 -2.64
C GLU A 53 -8.34 -0.34 -3.50
N GLY A 54 -9.56 -0.35 -2.94
CA GLY A 54 -10.78 -0.80 -3.63
C GLY A 54 -10.88 -2.32 -3.79
N TRP A 55 -10.07 -3.11 -3.08
CA TRP A 55 -10.14 -4.57 -3.14
C TRP A 55 -11.34 -5.06 -2.34
N ILE A 56 -12.07 -6.03 -2.90
CA ILE A 56 -13.32 -6.55 -2.30
C ILE A 56 -13.03 -7.87 -1.59
N ARG A 57 -13.47 -8.03 -0.34
CA ARG A 57 -13.29 -9.28 0.43
C ARG A 57 -14.11 -10.40 -0.20
N GLU A 58 -13.53 -11.58 -0.41
CA GLU A 58 -14.24 -12.71 -1.03
C GLU A 58 -15.43 -13.18 -0.17
N SER A 59 -15.34 -13.04 1.15
CA SER A 59 -16.46 -13.26 2.08
C SER A 59 -17.62 -12.28 1.90
N ALA A 60 -17.37 -11.03 1.50
CA ALA A 60 -18.41 -10.04 1.24
C ALA A 60 -19.17 -10.29 -0.09
N HIS A 61 -18.60 -11.07 -1.01
CA HIS A 61 -19.31 -11.50 -2.23
C HIS A 61 -20.43 -12.52 -1.96
N GLY A 62 -20.49 -13.12 -0.77
CA GLY A 62 -21.60 -13.98 -0.36
C GLY A 62 -22.91 -13.22 -0.06
N ASP A 63 -22.79 -11.98 0.42
CA ASP A 63 -23.92 -11.09 0.76
C ASP A 63 -24.24 -10.07 -0.35
N LEU A 64 -23.74 -10.29 -1.57
CA LEU A 64 -24.28 -9.62 -2.75
C LEU A 64 -25.60 -10.29 -3.14
N PRO A 65 -26.77 -9.64 -2.98
CA PRO A 65 -28.01 -10.18 -3.53
C PRO A 65 -27.86 -10.22 -5.05
N ALA A 66 -27.83 -11.43 -5.62
CA ALA A 66 -27.69 -11.62 -7.06
C ALA A 66 -28.75 -10.78 -7.78
N SER A 67 -28.30 -9.78 -8.55
CA SER A 67 -29.17 -8.81 -9.22
C SER A 67 -30.08 -9.51 -10.22
N ARG A 68 -31.28 -9.88 -9.77
CA ARG A 68 -32.39 -10.25 -10.64
C ARG A 68 -32.57 -9.12 -11.65
N GLY A 69 -32.63 -9.47 -12.93
CA GLY A 69 -32.83 -8.49 -14.00
C GLY A 69 -34.11 -7.67 -13.77
N PRO A 70 -34.24 -6.48 -14.39
CA PRO A 70 -35.39 -5.61 -14.22
C PRO A 70 -36.65 -6.22 -14.85
N GLU A 71 -37.32 -7.06 -14.07
CA GLU A 71 -38.58 -7.70 -14.41
C GLU A 71 -39.66 -6.62 -14.56
N ARG A 72 -40.18 -6.44 -15.78
CA ARG A 72 -41.17 -5.42 -16.12
C ARG A 72 -42.57 -5.81 -15.63
N GLU A 73 -42.71 -5.97 -14.31
CA GLU A 73 -44.01 -6.18 -13.68
C GLU A 73 -44.89 -4.93 -13.88
N ARG A 74 -46.16 -5.15 -14.25
CA ARG A 74 -47.03 -4.06 -14.71
C ARG A 74 -47.79 -3.42 -13.55
N ARG A 75 -48.09 -2.12 -13.71
CA ARG A 75 -49.06 -1.40 -12.87
C ARG A 75 -50.36 -2.21 -12.75
N SER A 76 -50.88 -2.34 -11.52
CA SER A 76 -52.32 -2.47 -11.30
C SER A 76 -52.74 -1.57 -10.14
N PHE A 77 -53.98 -1.09 -10.20
CA PHE A 77 -54.57 -0.14 -9.25
C PHE A 77 -55.54 -0.88 -8.31
N LEU A 78 -56.12 -0.13 -7.36
CA LEU A 78 -57.14 -0.54 -6.36
C LEU A 78 -56.56 -1.23 -5.11
N GLY A 79 -56.60 -0.51 -3.98
CA GLY A 79 -56.08 -1.02 -2.70
C GLY A 79 -56.17 -0.08 -1.50
N ARG A 80 -57.06 0.94 -1.51
CA ARG A 80 -57.26 1.86 -0.37
C ARG A 80 -58.74 2.15 -0.14
N LEU A 81 -59.27 1.71 1.01
CA LEU A 81 -60.57 2.15 1.52
C LEU A 81 -60.67 1.89 3.04
N ARG A 82 -61.06 2.94 3.79
CA ARG A 82 -61.21 3.02 5.27
C ARG A 82 -59.85 3.04 6.02
N SER A 83 -59.48 4.06 6.81
CA SER A 83 -60.17 4.86 7.85
C SER A 83 -60.41 4.03 9.13
N ARG A 84 -60.12 4.49 10.36
CA ARG A 84 -60.09 5.87 10.91
C ARG A 84 -59.32 5.94 12.25
N ARG A 85 -58.92 7.16 12.67
CA ARG A 85 -58.94 7.71 14.07
C ARG A 85 -57.61 7.96 14.84
N GLU A 86 -57.21 9.23 14.80
CA GLU A 86 -56.44 10.08 15.77
C GLU A 86 -57.04 10.16 17.20
N PRO A 87 -56.42 10.84 18.23
CA PRO A 87 -55.40 11.92 18.14
C PRO A 87 -54.20 11.94 19.13
N GLU A 88 -53.30 12.91 18.88
CA GLU A 88 -52.23 13.47 19.74
C GLU A 88 -52.75 14.23 20.98
N PRO A 89 -51.87 14.69 21.92
CA PRO A 89 -51.50 16.12 21.91
C PRO A 89 -50.09 16.52 22.44
N PHE A 90 -49.40 17.42 21.68
CA PHE A 90 -48.87 18.75 22.12
C PHE A 90 -47.74 18.82 23.20
N GLU A 91 -46.69 19.68 23.16
CA GLU A 91 -46.00 20.53 22.15
C GLU A 91 -44.52 20.69 22.64
N GLU A 92 -43.57 21.51 22.13
CA GLU A 92 -43.57 22.93 21.72
C GLU A 92 -42.26 23.26 20.93
N ALA A 93 -42.22 24.36 20.15
CA ALA A 93 -41.06 24.81 19.34
C ALA A 93 -40.70 26.30 19.66
N PRO A 94 -39.76 27.05 19.01
CA PRO A 94 -39.46 27.21 17.56
C PRO A 94 -37.92 27.09 17.28
N ALA A 95 -37.17 27.73 16.36
CA ALA A 95 -37.36 28.86 15.41
C ALA A 95 -36.29 28.89 14.27
N SER A 96 -36.43 29.84 13.32
CA SER A 96 -35.55 30.19 12.18
C SER A 96 -35.26 29.08 11.14
N ALA A 97 -35.60 29.18 9.83
CA ALA A 97 -35.58 30.25 8.80
C ALA A 97 -34.17 30.53 8.23
N TYR A 98 -33.97 30.67 6.91
CA TYR A 98 -34.90 31.07 5.82
C TYR A 98 -34.86 30.18 4.55
N GLN A 99 -35.86 30.36 3.67
CA GLN A 99 -35.99 29.75 2.34
C GLN A 99 -35.33 30.58 1.23
N LEU A 100 -35.28 30.03 0.01
CA LEU A 100 -35.58 30.77 -1.23
C LEU A 100 -36.12 29.80 -2.31
N GLU A 101 -37.15 30.25 -3.05
CA GLU A 101 -37.72 29.59 -4.24
C GLU A 101 -36.90 29.95 -5.53
N THR A 102 -37.22 29.62 -6.79
CA THR A 102 -38.50 29.37 -7.52
C THR A 102 -38.31 28.51 -8.79
N GLU A 103 -39.40 28.15 -9.46
CA GLU A 103 -39.47 27.37 -10.71
C GLU A 103 -39.31 28.19 -12.03
N ASP A 104 -38.94 27.51 -13.13
CA ASP A 104 -39.58 27.44 -14.48
C ASP A 104 -38.73 26.47 -15.36
N GLY A 105 -39.17 25.76 -16.42
CA GLY A 105 -40.02 26.08 -17.59
C GLY A 105 -39.11 26.22 -18.83
N GLN A 106 -39.28 25.59 -20.02
CA GLN A 106 -40.26 24.66 -20.64
C GLN A 106 -39.49 23.74 -21.66
N GLU A 107 -39.91 22.51 -22.01
CA GLU A 107 -40.66 22.07 -23.24
C GLU A 107 -40.17 22.69 -24.60
N MET A 108 -40.05 22.05 -25.78
CA MET A 108 -40.62 20.84 -26.44
C MET A 108 -39.59 20.27 -27.49
N GLU A 109 -39.43 18.95 -27.73
CA GLU A 109 -40.12 18.00 -28.65
C GLU A 109 -39.40 17.73 -30.00
N GLY A 110 -39.44 16.46 -30.48
CA GLY A 110 -39.02 16.01 -31.82
C GLY A 110 -37.57 15.52 -31.92
N GLY A 111 -37.24 14.47 -32.70
CA GLY A 111 -38.09 13.54 -33.46
C GLY A 111 -37.24 12.61 -34.38
N GLU A 112 -37.84 11.50 -34.82
CA GLU A 112 -37.32 10.52 -35.80
C GLU A 112 -36.10 9.64 -35.40
N VAL A 113 -36.05 8.42 -35.95
CA VAL A 113 -34.91 7.49 -35.90
C VAL A 113 -34.60 6.92 -37.29
N PRO A 114 -33.33 6.84 -37.69
CA PRO A 114 -32.89 5.85 -38.67
C PRO A 114 -32.00 4.78 -38.03
N ARG A 115 -32.32 3.51 -38.31
CA ARG A 115 -31.40 2.38 -38.16
C ARG A 115 -30.42 2.38 -39.32
N LEU A 116 -29.13 2.23 -39.03
CA LEU A 116 -28.16 1.64 -39.94
C LEU A 116 -27.34 0.59 -39.17
N GLU A 117 -26.84 -0.40 -39.91
CA GLU A 117 -25.98 -1.48 -39.43
C GLU A 117 -24.55 -1.25 -39.95
N ASP A 118 -23.65 -2.22 -39.73
CA ASP A 118 -22.24 -2.22 -40.16
C ASP A 118 -21.34 -1.22 -39.36
N GLU A 119 -20.05 -1.45 -39.05
CA GLU A 119 -19.04 -2.43 -39.51
C GLU A 119 -18.16 -2.98 -38.34
N ASP A 120 -17.32 -3.98 -38.63
CA ASP A 120 -16.33 -4.61 -37.73
C ASP A 120 -15.22 -3.65 -37.21
N GLY A 121 -15.54 -2.90 -36.16
CA GLY A 121 -14.58 -2.07 -35.42
C GLY A 121 -13.66 -2.87 -34.48
N VAL A 122 -12.54 -3.39 -34.99
CA VAL A 122 -11.48 -4.01 -34.15
C VAL A 122 -10.96 -2.99 -33.13
N SER A 123 -11.36 -3.16 -31.87
CA SER A 123 -10.97 -2.25 -30.78
C SER A 123 -9.44 -2.24 -30.62
N PRO A 124 -8.75 -1.12 -30.85
CA PRO A 124 -7.30 -1.08 -30.77
C PRO A 124 -6.88 -1.30 -29.31
N ALA A 125 -6.01 -2.29 -29.08
CA ALA A 125 -5.47 -2.58 -27.76
C ALA A 125 -4.95 -1.30 -27.09
N PRO A 126 -5.17 -1.10 -25.77
CA PRO A 126 -4.88 0.15 -25.10
C PRO A 126 -3.41 0.52 -25.30
N ARG A 127 -3.19 1.60 -26.06
CA ARG A 127 -1.84 2.05 -26.42
C ARG A 127 -1.05 2.24 -25.14
N SER A 128 0.07 1.53 -25.01
CA SER A 128 0.99 1.66 -23.89
C SER A 128 1.23 3.15 -23.63
N ARG A 129 0.90 3.63 -22.42
CA ARG A 129 1.17 5.02 -22.05
C ARG A 129 2.64 5.30 -22.33
N PRO A 130 3.00 6.40 -23.04
CA PRO A 130 4.39 6.76 -23.23
C PRO A 130 5.10 6.74 -21.87
N GLN A 131 6.22 6.00 -21.79
CA GLN A 131 7.04 6.02 -20.58
C GLN A 131 7.47 7.46 -20.34
N ASP A 132 7.23 7.95 -19.12
CA ASP A 132 7.58 9.31 -18.70
C ASP A 132 9.05 9.59 -19.06
N PRO A 133 9.38 10.64 -19.84
CA PRO A 133 10.73 10.89 -20.31
C PRO A 133 11.72 11.00 -19.15
N ARG A 134 12.42 9.87 -18.91
CA ARG A 134 13.36 9.62 -17.81
C ARG A 134 14.06 10.90 -17.35
N HIS A 135 13.61 11.44 -16.23
CA HIS A 135 14.29 12.54 -15.58
C HIS A 135 15.58 11.99 -14.98
N VAL A 136 16.66 11.96 -15.78
CA VAL A 136 17.99 11.46 -15.39
C VAL A 136 18.56 12.39 -14.32
N ARG A 137 18.13 12.14 -13.08
CA ARG A 137 18.51 12.91 -11.90
C ARG A 137 19.99 12.65 -11.64
N ALA A 138 20.81 13.69 -11.79
CA ALA A 138 22.26 13.57 -11.67
C ALA A 138 22.64 12.82 -10.38
N ILE A 139 23.36 11.70 -10.55
CA ILE A 139 23.93 10.93 -9.44
C ILE A 139 25.20 11.68 -9.00
N PRO A 140 25.36 12.03 -7.71
CA PRO A 140 26.56 12.69 -7.24
C PRO A 140 27.80 11.84 -7.49
N THR A 141 28.90 12.46 -7.93
CA THR A 141 30.18 11.75 -8.10
C THR A 141 30.93 11.58 -6.79
N ASN A 142 30.75 12.49 -5.81
CA ASN A 142 31.29 12.34 -4.45
C ASN A 142 30.51 11.25 -3.68
N ALA A 143 31.24 10.29 -3.12
CA ALA A 143 30.73 9.22 -2.26
C ALA A 143 29.95 9.74 -1.05
N GLU A 144 30.43 10.78 -0.39
CA GLU A 144 29.81 11.39 0.79
C GLU A 144 28.41 11.94 0.47
N VAL A 145 28.30 12.72 -0.60
CA VAL A 145 27.03 13.31 -1.09
C VAL A 145 26.05 12.23 -1.59
N LYS A 146 26.54 11.05 -2.01
CA LYS A 146 25.67 9.88 -2.25
C LYS A 146 25.08 9.38 -0.93
N ILE A 147 25.90 9.21 0.11
CA ILE A 147 25.47 8.72 1.42
C ILE A 147 24.47 9.68 2.07
N GLU A 148 24.77 10.98 2.13
CA GLU A 148 23.84 11.99 2.66
C GLU A 148 22.48 11.93 1.96
N ARG A 149 22.48 11.86 0.62
CA ARG A 149 21.25 11.78 -0.19
C ARG A 149 20.51 10.45 0.00
N SER A 150 21.21 9.33 0.17
CA SER A 150 20.55 8.05 0.44
C SER A 150 19.96 7.98 1.85
N LEU A 151 20.62 8.58 2.84
CA LEU A 151 20.06 8.68 4.20
C LEU A 151 18.84 9.59 4.21
N GLY A 152 18.84 10.70 3.47
CA GLY A 152 17.64 11.53 3.26
C GLY A 152 16.47 10.73 2.69
N ILE A 153 16.69 9.99 1.60
CA ILE A 153 15.69 9.11 0.98
C ILE A 153 15.21 8.01 1.95
N PHE A 154 16.12 7.43 2.74
CA PHE A 154 15.79 6.44 3.77
C PHE A 154 14.94 7.02 4.90
N ASN A 155 15.22 8.26 5.32
CA ASN A 155 14.52 8.93 6.41
C ASN A 155 13.09 9.35 6.03
N ASP A 156 12.87 9.72 4.76
CA ASP A 156 11.53 9.96 4.21
C ASP A 156 10.69 8.67 4.05
N SER A 157 11.31 7.49 4.21
CA SER A 157 10.67 6.19 4.02
C SER A 157 9.99 5.62 5.28
N GLU A 158 9.13 4.62 5.08
CA GLU A 158 8.51 3.89 6.20
C GLU A 158 9.46 2.93 6.94
N HIS A 159 10.70 2.72 6.48
CA HIS A 159 11.69 1.88 7.16
C HIS A 159 12.22 2.48 8.48
N THR A 160 12.19 3.80 8.63
CA THR A 160 12.46 4.49 9.92
C THR A 160 11.63 3.89 11.06
N LYS A 161 10.33 3.65 10.82
CA LYS A 161 9.41 3.05 11.81
C LYS A 161 9.79 1.62 12.18
N THR A 162 10.38 0.87 11.26
CA THR A 162 10.94 -0.47 11.52
C THR A 162 12.18 -0.38 12.40
N VAL A 163 13.13 0.50 12.05
CA VAL A 163 14.34 0.76 12.86
C VAL A 163 13.97 1.19 14.27
N ALA A 164 13.07 2.17 14.43
CA ALA A 164 12.57 2.61 15.75
C ALA A 164 11.79 1.52 16.49
N GLY A 165 11.10 0.63 15.77
CA GLY A 165 10.39 -0.52 16.36
C GLY A 165 11.36 -1.49 17.02
N ILE A 166 12.44 -1.84 16.33
CA ILE A 166 13.47 -2.77 16.81
C ILE A 166 14.39 -2.11 17.86
N ALA A 167 14.72 -0.82 17.70
CA ALA A 167 15.55 -0.09 18.65
C ALA A 167 14.93 0.02 20.05
N ARG A 168 13.59 -0.06 20.17
CA ARG A 168 12.89 -0.11 21.47
C ARG A 168 13.11 -1.40 22.25
N THR A 169 13.51 -2.49 21.59
CA THR A 169 13.76 -3.80 22.25
C THR A 169 15.24 -4.17 22.27
N LEU A 170 16.03 -3.77 21.26
CA LEU A 170 17.45 -4.09 21.15
C LEU A 170 18.40 -2.90 21.45
N GLY A 171 17.87 -1.71 21.72
CA GLY A 171 18.66 -0.50 22.00
C GLY A 171 19.12 0.23 20.73
N THR A 172 20.09 1.15 20.87
CA THR A 172 20.62 1.93 19.74
C THR A 172 21.40 1.02 18.77
N PRO A 173 21.05 0.96 17.48
CA PRO A 173 21.81 0.20 16.49
C PRO A 173 23.14 0.86 16.14
N TRP A 174 24.07 0.04 15.65
CA TRP A 174 25.14 0.51 14.76
C TRP A 174 24.58 0.72 13.35
N VAL A 175 25.10 1.74 12.66
CA VAL A 175 24.62 2.13 11.33
C VAL A 175 25.83 2.33 10.40
N SER A 176 25.77 1.75 9.21
CA SER A 176 26.75 1.98 8.14
C SER A 176 26.02 2.28 6.83
N ALA A 177 26.55 3.21 6.04
CA ALA A 177 26.06 3.48 4.69
C ALA A 177 27.26 3.63 3.74
N LEU A 178 27.30 2.80 2.70
CA LEU A 178 28.41 2.72 1.74
C LEU A 178 27.90 2.73 0.28
N PRO A 179 28.44 3.60 -0.60
CA PRO A 179 28.12 3.57 -2.02
C PRO A 179 28.59 2.26 -2.66
N ASN A 180 27.75 1.66 -3.48
CA ASN A 180 28.12 0.42 -4.16
C ASN A 180 29.21 0.69 -5.22
N SER A 181 30.21 -0.20 -5.27
CA SER A 181 31.38 -0.07 -6.16
C SER A 181 31.12 -0.57 -7.58
N ILE A 182 30.08 -1.39 -7.78
CA ILE A 182 29.67 -1.96 -9.08
C ILE A 182 28.54 -1.12 -9.68
N GLU A 183 27.54 -0.78 -8.88
CA GLU A 183 26.33 -0.06 -9.31
C GLU A 183 26.34 1.38 -8.74
N PRO A 184 26.86 2.38 -9.49
CA PRO A 184 27.18 3.68 -8.92
C PRO A 184 25.96 4.53 -8.53
N SER A 185 24.74 4.13 -8.88
CA SER A 185 23.49 4.72 -8.37
C SER A 185 23.10 4.22 -6.97
N HIS A 186 23.64 3.08 -6.53
CA HIS A 186 23.24 2.42 -5.28
C HIS A 186 24.08 2.86 -4.10
N VAL A 187 23.44 2.95 -2.94
CA VAL A 187 24.06 2.99 -1.62
C VAL A 187 23.43 1.90 -0.78
N ASP A 188 24.25 0.98 -0.26
CA ASP A 188 23.80 -0.05 0.67
C ASP A 188 23.84 0.55 2.10
N VAL A 189 22.71 0.47 2.81
CA VAL A 189 22.49 1.03 4.16
C VAL A 189 22.23 -0.14 5.12
N ILE A 190 23.15 -0.35 6.06
CA ILE A 190 23.10 -1.39 7.08
C ILE A 190 22.68 -0.76 8.42
N VAL A 191 21.71 -1.38 9.10
CA VAL A 191 21.36 -1.10 10.50
C VAL A 191 21.46 -2.42 11.27
N ALA A 192 22.21 -2.43 12.37
CA ALA A 192 22.61 -3.65 13.05
C ALA A 192 22.62 -3.55 14.59
N TRP A 193 22.37 -4.68 15.23
CA TRP A 193 22.44 -4.95 16.66
C TRP A 193 23.26 -6.23 16.90
N GLU A 194 23.54 -6.59 18.16
CA GLU A 194 24.34 -7.79 18.49
C GLU A 194 23.75 -9.12 17.97
N LEU A 195 22.43 -9.15 17.70
CA LEU A 195 21.66 -10.36 17.36
C LEU A 195 20.81 -10.22 16.09
N SER A 196 20.95 -9.12 15.34
CA SER A 196 20.25 -8.93 14.06
C SER A 196 20.86 -7.80 13.23
N TRP A 197 20.79 -7.95 11.90
CA TRP A 197 21.14 -6.88 10.97
C TRP A 197 20.17 -6.85 9.78
N TYR A 198 20.05 -5.68 9.18
CA TYR A 198 19.23 -5.42 7.99
C TYR A 198 20.04 -4.57 7.02
N ARG A 199 20.05 -4.94 5.74
CA ARG A 199 20.69 -4.20 4.65
C ARG A 199 19.63 -3.76 3.63
N TRP A 200 19.36 -2.47 3.58
CA TRP A 200 18.60 -1.86 2.50
C TRP A 200 19.53 -1.37 1.40
N ARG A 201 19.02 -1.32 0.18
CA ARG A 201 19.68 -0.72 -0.97
C ARG A 201 18.87 0.48 -1.42
N VAL A 202 19.51 1.63 -1.49
CA VAL A 202 18.89 2.88 -1.93
C VAL A 202 19.37 3.21 -3.34
N ASP A 203 18.47 3.25 -4.31
CA ASP A 203 18.78 3.69 -5.67
C ASP A 203 18.55 5.19 -5.82
N LEU A 204 19.62 5.93 -6.08
CA LEU A 204 19.58 7.39 -6.26
C LEU A 204 18.99 7.81 -7.63
N GLY A 205 18.84 6.88 -8.57
CA GLY A 205 18.32 7.07 -9.92
C GLY A 205 16.85 6.65 -10.11
N ASP A 206 16.36 5.64 -9.38
CA ASP A 206 14.91 5.41 -9.27
C ASP A 206 14.27 6.51 -8.39
N SER A 207 12.98 6.78 -8.62
CA SER A 207 12.17 7.71 -7.83
C SER A 207 10.73 7.21 -7.62
N ALA A 208 10.38 6.04 -8.16
CA ALA A 208 9.15 5.31 -7.87
C ALA A 208 9.38 4.26 -6.77
N HIS A 209 10.49 3.52 -6.82
CA HIS A 209 10.85 2.51 -5.82
C HIS A 209 12.31 2.67 -5.35
N PRO A 210 12.67 3.80 -4.71
CA PRO A 210 14.07 4.15 -4.45
C PRO A 210 14.73 3.32 -3.34
N ILE A 211 14.05 2.35 -2.70
CA ILE A 211 14.61 1.50 -1.64
C ILE A 211 14.10 0.06 -1.77
N GLU A 212 15.02 -0.91 -1.64
CA GLU A 212 14.76 -2.34 -1.54
C GLU A 212 15.41 -2.93 -0.27
N LEU A 213 14.82 -3.97 0.36
CA LEU A 213 15.48 -4.74 1.42
C LEU A 213 16.25 -5.91 0.78
N VAL A 214 17.58 -5.81 0.73
CA VAL A 214 18.49 -6.73 0.01
C VAL A 214 19.28 -7.67 0.93
N GLY A 215 18.91 -7.75 2.20
CA GLY A 215 19.50 -8.68 3.16
C GLY A 215 19.02 -8.45 4.59
N GLN A 216 18.98 -9.54 5.37
CA GLN A 216 18.85 -9.54 6.82
C GLN A 216 19.50 -10.82 7.36
N GLY A 217 19.96 -10.79 8.61
CA GLY A 217 20.56 -11.95 9.27
C GLY A 217 20.61 -11.79 10.79
N GLU A 218 21.12 -12.82 11.48
CA GLU A 218 21.14 -12.92 12.95
C GLU A 218 22.57 -12.77 13.52
N GLU A 219 23.62 -12.95 12.70
CA GLU A 219 25.01 -12.78 13.13
C GLU A 219 25.68 -11.59 12.43
N LEU A 220 26.40 -10.75 13.19
CA LEU A 220 27.26 -9.71 12.61
C LEU A 220 28.41 -10.27 11.75
N SER A 221 28.73 -11.57 11.91
CA SER A 221 29.68 -12.34 11.09
C SER A 221 29.24 -12.51 9.63
N ASP A 222 27.95 -12.34 9.33
CA ASP A 222 27.41 -12.46 7.96
C ASP A 222 27.74 -11.24 7.09
N LEU A 223 28.10 -10.11 7.72
CA LEU A 223 28.41 -8.85 7.03
C LEU A 223 29.82 -8.86 6.43
N GLU A 224 29.96 -8.30 5.23
CA GLU A 224 31.26 -8.11 4.60
C GLU A 224 32.07 -7.05 5.38
N VAL A 225 33.39 -7.18 5.45
CA VAL A 225 34.27 -6.28 6.24
C VAL A 225 34.08 -4.80 5.87
N GLU A 226 33.77 -4.50 4.61
CA GLU A 226 33.50 -3.15 4.10
C GLU A 226 32.16 -2.56 4.63
N GLN A 227 31.19 -3.42 4.97
CA GLN A 227 29.88 -3.05 5.52
C GLN A 227 29.92 -2.76 7.03
N VAL A 228 30.99 -3.17 7.73
CA VAL A 228 31.19 -2.96 9.19
C VAL A 228 31.86 -1.59 9.47
N GLY A 229 31.94 -0.71 8.47
CA GLY A 229 32.37 0.68 8.61
C GLY A 229 31.29 1.56 9.23
N TRP A 230 31.05 1.44 10.54
CA TRP A 230 29.98 2.13 11.28
C TRP A 230 30.13 3.67 11.26
N ASN A 231 29.62 4.30 10.21
CA ASN A 231 29.75 5.74 9.92
C ASN A 231 28.48 6.55 10.22
N GLY A 232 27.43 5.93 10.74
CA GLY A 232 26.16 6.58 11.08
C GLY A 232 25.66 6.32 12.50
N VAL A 233 24.62 7.04 12.86
CA VAL A 233 23.84 6.91 14.11
C VAL A 233 22.34 6.91 13.81
N SER A 234 21.56 6.25 14.66
CA SER A 234 20.10 6.30 14.65
C SER A 234 19.56 7.15 15.81
N ALA A 235 18.58 8.00 15.51
CA ALA A 235 17.75 8.68 16.49
C ALA A 235 16.62 7.76 17.02
N PRO A 236 15.94 8.11 18.15
CA PRO A 236 14.90 7.27 18.77
C PRO A 236 13.61 7.07 17.96
N ASP A 237 13.43 7.85 16.90
CA ASP A 237 12.36 7.75 15.90
C ASP A 237 12.76 6.89 14.68
N GLY A 238 14.01 6.41 14.63
CA GLY A 238 14.57 5.60 13.55
C GLY A 238 15.18 6.40 12.40
N THR A 239 15.25 7.73 12.52
CA THR A 239 15.95 8.61 11.58
C THR A 239 17.46 8.38 11.66
N LEU A 240 18.12 8.24 10.51
CA LEU A 240 19.55 7.97 10.38
C LEU A 240 20.34 9.22 9.99
N ALA A 241 21.55 9.40 10.54
CA ALA A 241 22.46 10.49 10.20
C ALA A 241 23.93 10.01 10.20
N LEU A 242 24.80 10.72 9.47
CA LEU A 242 26.25 10.48 9.51
C LEU A 242 26.86 10.94 10.84
N VAL A 243 27.91 10.23 11.29
CA VAL A 243 28.77 10.66 12.39
C VAL A 243 29.75 11.70 11.86
N VAL A 244 29.53 12.97 12.20
CA VAL A 244 30.51 14.04 11.97
C VAL A 244 31.66 13.86 12.97
N ILE A 245 32.75 13.24 12.51
CA ILE A 245 34.00 13.13 13.29
C ILE A 245 34.70 14.48 13.25
N SER A 246 34.39 15.35 14.21
CA SER A 246 35.16 16.58 14.43
C SER A 246 36.56 16.22 14.93
N GLU A 247 37.59 16.49 14.12
CA GLU A 247 38.98 16.43 14.58
C GLU A 247 39.23 17.51 15.67
N PRO A 248 40.02 17.19 16.73
CA PRO A 248 40.25 18.07 17.89
C PRO A 248 41.38 19.11 17.71
#